data_AF-A0A1L7NP05-F1
#
_entry.id   AF-A0A1L7NP05-F1
#
_cell.length_a   1.000
_cell.length_b   1.000
_cell.length_c   1.000
_cell.angle_alpha   90.00
_cell.angle_beta   90.00
_cell.angle_gamma   90.00
#
_symmetry.space_group_name_H-M   'P 1'
#
loop_
_entity.id
_entity.type
_entity.pdbx_description
1 polymer ?
#
loop_
_entity_poly.entity_id
_entity_poly.type
_entity_poly.pdbx_seq_one_letter_code
_entity_poly.pdbx_strand_id
1 'polypeptide(L)'
;MKPVDLMSKAWVDTYEEIAAKAQQVRALLVQRNIRLRSGSALCQLLSQADKLSRAWADQVKPDDRVVWEAAYVNRLADAVTNLPDEPGIQEALKRMAGGVMQPHDRSNSHQGKDALWELVLLSDLKNRGLTAKAAEPDILVDFGMGDYPIACKKIWSTLGVEKRVSHAARQLAPFNNGGIIALNLDDLVPVGKVVSGPNKADARGVLSAFNSEFIESHRNVLQNAVMDGKCDGFLISTTAFAVLWEEETSAYLASEGTLWHLGDSSQEACERFRAFRNSQGI
;
A
#
# COMPACT_ATOMS: atom_id res chain seq x y z
N MET A 1 -9.00 -17.35 7.76
CA MET A 1 -8.40 -16.05 7.37
C MET A 1 -9.09 -14.97 8.18
N LYS A 2 -8.35 -14.00 8.72
CA LYS A 2 -8.95 -12.84 9.37
C LYS A 2 -8.54 -11.58 8.59
N PRO A 3 -9.49 -10.68 8.26
CA PRO A 3 -9.18 -9.37 7.70
C PRO A 3 -8.33 -8.56 8.68
N VAL A 4 -7.40 -7.76 8.15
CA VAL A 4 -6.54 -6.84 8.90
C VAL A 4 -6.88 -5.42 8.47
N ASP A 5 -7.23 -4.57 9.44
CA ASP A 5 -7.65 -3.20 9.17
C ASP A 5 -6.47 -2.27 8.88
N LEU A 6 -6.09 -2.13 7.60
CA LEU A 6 -4.99 -1.27 7.10
C LEU A 6 -5.29 0.24 7.14
N MET A 7 -6.31 0.70 7.87
CA MET A 7 -6.66 2.13 7.88
C MET A 7 -5.62 3.00 8.60
N SER A 8 -4.91 3.83 7.81
CA SER A 8 -4.46 5.15 8.25
C SER A 8 -5.63 6.15 8.21
N LYS A 9 -5.55 7.21 9.02
CA LYS A 9 -6.57 8.25 9.27
C LYS A 9 -6.97 9.12 8.04
N ALA A 10 -6.89 8.62 6.82
CA ALA A 10 -6.99 9.37 5.56
C ALA A 10 -8.40 9.88 5.18
N TRP A 11 -9.30 10.10 6.14
CA TRP A 11 -10.75 10.09 5.90
C TRP A 11 -11.57 11.19 6.58
N VAL A 12 -10.91 12.09 7.31
CA VAL A 12 -11.56 13.28 7.87
C VAL A 12 -11.07 14.54 7.16
N ASP A 13 -10.13 14.40 6.21
CA ASP A 13 -9.51 15.54 5.58
C ASP A 13 -10.47 16.18 4.57
N THR A 14 -10.76 17.44 4.82
CA THR A 14 -11.31 18.38 3.85
C THR A 14 -10.39 18.49 2.64
N TYR A 15 -10.92 18.94 1.50
CA TYR A 15 -10.11 19.12 0.30
C TYR A 15 -8.98 20.14 0.48
N GLU A 16 -9.15 21.10 1.39
CA GLU A 16 -8.10 22.03 1.82
C GLU A 16 -6.97 21.31 2.58
N GLU A 17 -7.30 20.41 3.52
CA GLU A 17 -6.32 19.62 4.24
C GLU A 17 -5.54 18.69 3.31
N ILE A 18 -6.18 18.07 2.31
CA ILE A 18 -5.49 17.26 1.30
C ILE A 18 -4.50 18.12 0.51
N ALA A 19 -4.88 19.34 0.12
CA ALA A 19 -3.98 20.27 -0.56
C ALA A 19 -2.79 20.68 0.33
N ALA A 20 -3.05 20.97 1.61
CA ALA A 20 -2.01 21.30 2.58
C ALA A 20 -1.01 20.14 2.77
N LYS A 21 -1.49 18.90 2.90
CA LYS A 21 -0.64 17.70 2.96
C LYS A 21 0.18 17.54 1.68
N ALA A 22 -0.40 17.79 0.51
CA ALA A 22 0.34 17.76 -0.75
C ALA A 22 1.48 18.81 -0.77
N GLN A 23 1.30 19.98 -0.16
CA GLN A 23 2.37 20.98 -0.01
C GLN A 23 3.45 20.50 0.97
N GLN A 24 3.08 19.84 2.06
CA GLN A 24 4.05 19.23 2.99
C GLN A 24 4.92 18.18 2.31
N VAL A 25 4.34 17.33 1.44
CA VAL A 25 5.12 16.37 0.63
C VAL A 25 6.15 17.09 -0.23
N ARG A 26 5.77 18.19 -0.90
CA ARG A 26 6.71 18.98 -1.71
C ARG A 26 7.84 19.57 -0.86
N ALA A 27 7.52 20.11 0.30
CA ALA A 27 8.50 20.65 1.23
C ALA A 27 9.47 19.58 1.73
N LEU A 28 8.96 18.40 2.08
CA LEU A 28 9.77 17.26 2.53
C LEU A 28 10.73 16.78 1.43
N LEU A 29 10.27 16.69 0.18
CA LEU A 29 11.16 16.34 -0.94
C LEU A 29 12.29 17.36 -1.10
N VAL A 30 12.00 18.66 -0.99
CA VAL A 30 13.01 19.72 -1.03
C VAL A 30 14.00 19.59 0.13
N GLN A 31 13.51 19.42 1.36
CA GLN A 31 14.33 19.22 2.57
C GLN A 31 15.27 18.03 2.41
N ARG A 32 14.82 16.96 1.74
CA ARG A 32 15.59 15.74 1.47
C ARG A 32 16.49 15.85 0.22
N ASN A 33 16.62 17.04 -0.38
CA ASN A 33 17.36 17.30 -1.62
C ASN A 33 16.90 16.44 -2.81
N ILE A 34 15.61 16.12 -2.87
CA ILE A 34 14.99 15.37 -3.96
C ILE A 34 14.31 16.34 -4.90
N ARG A 35 14.83 16.44 -6.11
CA ARG A 35 14.30 17.35 -7.14
C ARG A 35 13.00 16.80 -7.72
N LEU A 36 11.89 17.44 -7.39
CA LEU A 36 10.62 17.25 -8.08
C LEU A 36 10.60 18.09 -9.38
N ARG A 37 10.74 17.44 -10.54
CA ARG A 37 10.72 18.14 -11.83
C ARG A 37 9.31 18.65 -12.15
N SER A 38 9.21 19.87 -12.66
CA SER A 38 7.94 20.37 -13.21
C SER A 38 7.43 19.43 -14.31
N GLY A 39 6.15 19.11 -14.28
CA GLY A 39 5.53 18.16 -15.20
C GLY A 39 5.86 16.69 -14.95
N SER A 40 6.61 16.33 -13.91
CA SER A 40 6.77 14.92 -13.53
C SER A 40 5.44 14.30 -13.11
N ALA A 41 5.36 12.97 -13.19
CA ALA A 41 4.16 12.21 -12.83
C ALA A 41 3.69 12.54 -11.40
N LEU A 42 4.62 12.56 -10.42
CA LEU A 42 4.32 12.96 -9.04
C LEU A 42 3.87 14.42 -8.93
N CYS A 43 4.54 15.35 -9.63
CA CYS A 43 4.17 16.77 -9.59
C CYS A 43 2.74 17.00 -10.12
N GLN A 44 2.40 16.33 -11.22
CA GLN A 44 1.07 16.39 -11.81
C GLN A 44 0.02 15.76 -10.86
N LEU A 45 0.33 14.62 -10.26
CA LEU A 45 -0.55 13.96 -9.30
C LEU A 45 -0.83 14.84 -8.08
N LEU A 46 0.21 15.38 -7.43
CA LEU A 46 0.05 16.28 -6.28
C LEU A 46 -0.76 17.54 -6.63
N SER A 47 -0.69 18.02 -7.88
CA SER A 47 -1.47 19.18 -8.32
C SER A 47 -2.99 18.95 -8.35
N GLN A 48 -3.43 17.69 -8.32
CA GLN A 48 -4.86 17.35 -8.32
C GLN A 48 -5.54 17.73 -7.00
N ALA A 49 -4.83 17.64 -5.88
CA ALA A 49 -5.32 18.14 -4.60
C ALA A 49 -5.57 19.66 -4.65
N ASP A 50 -4.62 20.42 -5.23
CA ASP A 50 -4.75 21.87 -5.39
C ASP A 50 -5.90 22.26 -6.35
N LYS A 51 -6.17 21.43 -7.37
CA LYS A 51 -7.30 21.64 -8.29
C LYS A 51 -8.64 21.34 -7.61
N LEU A 52 -8.72 20.24 -6.86
CA LEU A 52 -9.93 19.85 -6.14
C LEU A 52 -10.31 20.91 -5.09
N SER A 53 -9.34 21.34 -4.28
CA SER A 53 -9.55 22.38 -3.26
C SER A 53 -10.09 23.68 -3.87
N ARG A 54 -9.51 24.15 -4.99
CA ARG A 54 -9.99 25.35 -5.70
C ARG A 54 -11.38 25.18 -6.29
N ALA A 55 -11.64 24.08 -7.00
CA ALA A 55 -12.96 23.84 -7.58
C ALA A 55 -14.07 23.85 -6.52
N TRP A 56 -13.79 23.26 -5.35
CA TRP A 56 -14.71 23.28 -4.22
C TRP A 56 -14.94 24.68 -3.65
N ALA A 57 -13.87 25.46 -3.44
CA ALA A 57 -13.97 26.84 -2.97
C ALA A 57 -14.77 27.73 -3.94
N ASP A 58 -14.57 27.53 -5.25
CA ASP A 58 -15.28 28.24 -6.33
C ASP A 58 -16.70 27.71 -6.56
N GLN A 59 -17.15 26.70 -5.79
CA GLN A 59 -18.44 26.02 -5.95
C GLN A 59 -18.68 25.44 -7.35
N VAL A 60 -17.59 25.03 -8.02
CA VAL A 60 -17.62 24.38 -9.33
C VAL A 60 -17.54 22.87 -9.14
N LYS A 61 -18.40 22.12 -9.83
CA LYS A 61 -18.34 20.65 -9.82
C LYS A 61 -16.98 20.19 -10.40
N PRO A 62 -16.13 19.50 -9.63
CA PRO A 62 -14.87 18.97 -10.15
C PRO A 62 -15.11 17.79 -11.10
N ASP A 63 -14.16 17.55 -12.00
CA ASP A 63 -14.11 16.32 -12.78
C ASP A 63 -13.91 15.11 -11.84
N ASP A 64 -14.64 14.02 -12.07
CA ASP A 64 -14.57 12.81 -11.25
C ASP A 64 -13.13 12.27 -11.14
N ARG A 65 -12.34 12.39 -12.21
CA ARG A 65 -10.92 12.00 -12.21
C ARG A 65 -10.11 12.82 -11.21
N VAL A 66 -10.40 14.11 -11.06
CA VAL A 66 -9.73 14.98 -10.08
C VAL A 66 -10.04 14.53 -8.66
N VAL A 67 -11.30 14.16 -8.39
CA VAL A 67 -11.73 13.61 -7.10
C VAL A 67 -10.97 12.30 -6.80
N TRP A 68 -10.87 11.40 -7.77
CA TRP A 68 -10.20 10.10 -7.60
C TRP A 68 -8.70 10.25 -7.39
N GLU A 69 -8.04 11.05 -8.21
CA GLU A 69 -6.61 11.30 -8.09
C GLU A 69 -6.29 12.03 -6.78
N ALA A 70 -7.14 12.94 -6.29
CA ALA A 70 -6.96 13.60 -5.01
C ALA A 70 -7.12 12.65 -3.80
N ALA A 71 -8.06 11.71 -3.84
CA ALA A 71 -8.15 10.67 -2.80
C ALA A 71 -6.87 9.83 -2.72
N TYR A 72 -6.28 9.50 -3.89
CA TYR A 72 -4.99 8.83 -3.95
C TYR A 72 -3.84 9.71 -3.46
N VAL A 73 -3.86 11.02 -3.76
CA VAL A 73 -2.93 11.99 -3.19
C VAL A 73 -3.00 12.00 -1.67
N ASN A 74 -4.21 11.93 -1.08
CA ASN A 74 -4.34 11.94 0.38
C ASN A 74 -3.61 10.75 1.02
N ARG A 75 -3.86 9.53 0.51
CA ARG A 75 -3.14 8.31 0.94
C ARG A 75 -1.63 8.43 0.80
N LEU A 76 -1.16 8.94 -0.34
CA LEU A 76 0.27 9.16 -0.58
C LEU A 76 0.84 10.17 0.40
N ALA A 77 0.15 11.29 0.60
CA ALA A 77 0.62 12.37 1.42
C ALA A 77 0.72 11.92 2.87
N ASP A 78 -0.30 11.25 3.40
CA ASP A 78 -0.27 10.63 4.74
C ASP A 78 0.92 9.70 4.91
N ALA A 79 1.15 8.79 3.96
CA ALA A 79 2.27 7.86 4.04
C ALA A 79 3.63 8.57 4.13
N VAL A 80 3.81 9.65 3.37
CA VAL A 80 5.06 10.42 3.34
C VAL A 80 5.21 11.32 4.56
N THR A 81 4.14 12.02 4.97
CA THR A 81 4.18 12.97 6.10
C THR A 81 4.26 12.28 7.45
N ASN A 82 3.92 10.99 7.55
CA ASN A 82 4.12 10.16 8.74
C ASN A 82 5.56 9.63 8.87
N LEU A 83 6.39 9.79 7.83
CA LEU A 83 7.77 9.27 7.80
C LEU A 83 8.83 10.39 7.63
N PRO A 84 8.67 11.59 8.23
CA PRO A 84 9.52 12.73 7.91
C PRO A 84 10.97 12.53 8.32
N ASP A 85 11.21 11.72 9.35
CA ASP A 85 12.52 11.46 9.94
C ASP A 85 13.05 10.05 9.63
N GLU A 86 12.32 9.25 8.85
CA GLU A 86 12.79 7.91 8.49
C GLU A 86 14.02 8.02 7.56
N PRO A 87 15.20 7.51 7.94
CA PRO A 87 16.39 7.67 7.12
C PRO A 87 16.34 6.79 5.86
N GLY A 88 15.73 5.61 5.94
CA GLY A 88 15.75 4.60 4.88
C GLY A 88 14.86 4.89 3.67
N ILE A 89 14.02 5.93 3.70
CA ILE A 89 13.04 6.20 2.61
C ILE A 89 13.61 7.03 1.45
N GLN A 90 14.87 7.46 1.52
CA GLN A 90 15.45 8.37 0.52
C GLN A 90 15.34 7.83 -0.92
N GLU A 91 15.67 6.56 -1.14
CA GLU A 91 15.61 5.94 -2.46
C GLU A 91 14.16 5.68 -2.92
N ALA A 92 13.25 5.36 -1.99
CA ALA A 92 11.82 5.25 -2.31
C ALA A 92 11.26 6.60 -2.77
N LEU A 93 11.56 7.69 -2.06
CA LEU A 93 11.15 9.04 -2.44
C LEU A 93 11.72 9.47 -3.81
N LYS A 94 12.98 9.12 -4.12
CA LYS A 94 13.57 9.35 -5.45
C LYS A 94 12.85 8.57 -6.55
N ARG A 95 12.55 7.28 -6.32
CA ARG A 95 11.77 6.45 -7.25
C ARG A 95 10.38 7.02 -7.49
N MET A 96 9.71 7.51 -6.45
CA MET A 96 8.43 8.20 -6.58
C MET A 96 8.54 9.50 -7.40
N ALA A 97 9.56 10.32 -7.14
CA ALA A 97 9.75 11.60 -7.83
C ALA A 97 10.08 11.44 -9.34
N GLY A 98 10.72 10.33 -9.71
CA GLY A 98 11.13 10.03 -11.09
C GLY A 98 10.24 9.05 -11.85
N GLY A 99 9.37 8.30 -11.17
CA GLY A 99 8.57 7.22 -11.75
C GLY A 99 7.13 7.63 -12.12
N VAL A 100 6.40 6.66 -12.70
CA VAL A 100 4.95 6.77 -12.94
C VAL A 100 4.22 6.71 -11.60
N MET A 101 3.23 7.59 -11.42
CA MET A 101 2.49 7.71 -10.15
C MET A 101 0.97 7.66 -10.32
N GLN A 102 0.46 7.90 -11.52
CA GLN A 102 -0.97 7.94 -11.82
C GLN A 102 -1.60 6.56 -11.59
N PRO A 103 -2.66 6.43 -10.78
CA PRO A 103 -3.26 5.13 -10.46
C PRO A 103 -3.66 4.31 -11.68
N HIS A 104 -4.20 4.95 -12.70
CA HIS A 104 -4.67 4.31 -13.95
C HIS A 104 -3.55 3.97 -14.94
N ASP A 105 -2.34 4.52 -14.77
CA ASP A 105 -1.25 4.30 -15.72
C ASP A 105 -0.58 2.95 -15.49
N ARG A 106 -0.65 2.08 -16.51
CA ARG A 106 -0.07 0.73 -16.51
C ARG A 106 1.18 0.60 -17.39
N SER A 107 1.80 1.71 -17.77
CA SER A 107 3.04 1.71 -18.56
C SER A 107 4.22 1.11 -17.77
N ASN A 108 5.23 0.62 -18.49
CA ASN A 108 6.29 -0.28 -17.98
C ASN A 108 7.19 0.28 -16.84
N SER A 109 7.07 1.55 -16.45
CA SER A 109 7.93 2.19 -15.43
C SER A 109 7.24 2.30 -14.06
N HIS A 110 7.04 1.16 -13.41
CA HIS A 110 6.26 1.03 -12.19
C HIS A 110 6.98 1.37 -10.87
N GLN A 111 8.27 1.73 -10.93
CA GLN A 111 9.11 1.89 -9.75
C GLN A 111 8.58 2.94 -8.75
N GLY A 112 7.87 3.97 -9.23
CA GLY A 112 7.26 4.99 -8.38
C GLY A 112 6.10 4.46 -7.56
N LYS A 113 5.19 3.70 -8.19
CA LYS A 113 4.09 3.01 -7.50
C LYS A 113 4.57 1.90 -6.57
N ASP A 114 5.62 1.15 -6.94
CA ASP A 114 6.25 0.15 -6.07
C ASP A 114 6.76 0.83 -4.78
N ALA A 115 7.55 1.90 -4.93
CA ALA A 115 8.07 2.69 -3.82
C ALA A 115 6.96 3.28 -2.94
N LEU A 116 5.89 3.81 -3.54
CA LEU A 116 4.75 4.32 -2.80
C LEU A 116 4.12 3.24 -1.91
N TRP A 117 3.94 2.02 -2.44
CA TRP A 117 3.35 0.95 -1.65
C TRP A 117 4.22 0.56 -0.45
N GLU A 118 5.54 0.52 -0.62
CA GLU A 118 6.49 0.31 0.49
C GLU A 118 6.32 1.38 1.58
N LEU A 119 6.21 2.66 1.19
CA LEU A 119 6.02 3.75 2.16
C LEU A 119 4.66 3.71 2.84
N VAL A 120 3.60 3.36 2.11
CA VAL A 120 2.26 3.20 2.69
C VAL A 120 2.28 2.10 3.75
N LEU A 121 2.81 0.91 3.43
CA LEU A 121 2.87 -0.19 4.38
C LEU A 121 3.73 0.17 5.60
N LEU A 122 4.87 0.83 5.40
CA LEU A 122 5.72 1.29 6.51
C LEU A 122 5.00 2.29 7.42
N SER A 123 4.34 3.28 6.83
CA SER A 123 3.53 4.25 7.57
C SER A 123 2.42 3.56 8.36
N ASP A 124 1.71 2.62 7.75
CA ASP A 124 0.62 1.89 8.41
C ASP A 124 1.14 1.04 9.59
N LEU A 125 2.28 0.37 9.44
CA LEU A 125 2.92 -0.38 10.52
C LEU A 125 3.30 0.53 11.69
N LYS A 126 3.93 1.69 11.42
CA LYS A 126 4.29 2.67 12.46
C LYS A 126 3.08 3.28 13.14
N ASN A 127 2.02 3.58 12.38
CA ASN A 127 0.77 4.12 12.93
C ASN A 127 0.07 3.14 13.90
N ARG A 128 0.34 1.85 13.78
CA ARG A 128 -0.09 0.81 14.73
C ARG A 128 0.82 0.67 15.96
N GLY A 129 1.83 1.53 16.08
CA GLY A 129 2.78 1.52 17.18
C GLY A 129 3.90 0.49 17.05
N LEU A 130 4.08 -0.11 15.86
CA LEU A 130 5.17 -1.06 15.63
C LEU A 130 6.49 -0.32 15.39
N THR A 131 7.57 -0.92 15.87
CA THR A 131 8.93 -0.45 15.58
C THR A 131 9.30 -0.94 14.18
N ALA A 132 9.00 -0.15 13.15
CA ALA A 132 9.29 -0.47 11.76
C ALA A 132 10.29 0.53 11.15
N LYS A 133 11.15 0.07 10.25
CA LYS A 133 12.14 0.90 9.53
C LYS A 133 12.22 0.51 8.05
N ALA A 134 12.53 1.48 7.19
CA ALA A 134 12.83 1.22 5.79
C ALA A 134 14.25 0.65 5.68
N ALA A 135 14.36 -0.61 5.27
CA ALA A 135 15.63 -1.31 5.12
C ALA A 135 15.43 -2.57 4.27
N GLU A 136 16.50 -3.08 3.65
CA GLU A 136 16.43 -4.34 2.88
C GLU A 136 15.81 -5.46 3.73
N PRO A 137 14.85 -6.25 3.19
CA PRO A 137 14.50 -6.34 1.77
C PRO A 137 13.62 -5.20 1.24
N ASP A 138 12.81 -4.56 2.11
CA ASP A 138 12.02 -3.36 1.83
C ASP A 138 11.61 -2.70 3.17
N ILE A 139 11.15 -3.50 4.15
CA ILE A 139 10.81 -3.08 5.52
C ILE A 139 11.34 -4.11 6.53
N LEU A 140 11.84 -3.63 7.68
CA LEU A 140 12.12 -4.44 8.86
C LEU A 140 11.22 -4.00 10.01
N VAL A 141 10.60 -4.95 10.71
CA VAL A 141 9.69 -4.70 11.84
C VAL A 141 10.18 -5.45 13.07
N ASP A 142 10.29 -4.78 14.21
CA ASP A 142 10.52 -5.41 15.50
C ASP A 142 9.25 -5.36 16.35
N PHE A 143 8.83 -6.55 16.79
CA PHE A 143 7.71 -6.77 17.70
C PHE A 143 8.12 -7.63 18.91
N GLY A 144 9.39 -7.51 19.34
CA GLY A 144 9.95 -8.24 20.48
C GLY A 144 10.61 -9.57 20.11
N MET A 145 10.81 -9.83 18.81
CA MET A 145 11.47 -11.03 18.29
C MET A 145 12.69 -10.72 17.41
N GLY A 146 13.15 -9.46 17.41
CA GLY A 146 14.19 -8.96 16.53
C GLY A 146 13.65 -8.50 15.17
N ASP A 147 14.56 -8.19 14.25
CA ASP A 147 14.21 -7.68 12.92
C ASP A 147 13.45 -8.75 12.11
N TYR A 148 12.16 -8.49 11.86
CA TYR A 148 11.29 -9.31 11.02
C TYR A 148 11.12 -8.66 9.64
N PRO A 149 11.73 -9.24 8.58
CA PRO A 149 11.70 -8.66 7.25
C PRO A 149 10.36 -8.86 6.53
N ILE A 150 9.99 -7.82 5.78
CA ILE A 150 8.83 -7.80 4.89
C ILE A 150 9.32 -7.44 3.48
N ALA A 151 9.21 -8.39 2.55
CA ALA A 151 9.51 -8.15 1.14
C ALA A 151 8.23 -7.73 0.39
N CYS A 152 8.18 -6.49 -0.09
CA CYS A 152 7.03 -5.87 -0.74
C CYS A 152 7.04 -6.10 -2.25
N LYS A 153 5.93 -6.53 -2.85
CA LYS A 153 5.77 -6.65 -4.30
C LYS A 153 4.39 -6.24 -4.74
N LYS A 154 4.31 -5.29 -5.68
CA LYS A 154 3.06 -5.07 -6.43
C LYS A 154 2.89 -6.14 -7.51
N ILE A 155 1.66 -6.61 -7.67
CA ILE A 155 1.25 -7.55 -8.69
C ILE A 155 0.57 -6.77 -9.83
N TRP A 156 1.29 -6.67 -10.94
CA TRP A 156 0.84 -5.96 -12.15
C TRP A 156 0.01 -6.83 -13.09
N SER A 157 0.17 -8.15 -12.97
CA SER A 157 -0.51 -9.17 -13.76
C SER A 157 -0.49 -10.50 -13.00
N THR A 158 -1.57 -11.27 -13.12
CA THR A 158 -1.70 -12.62 -12.54
C THR A 158 -0.65 -13.60 -13.11
N LEU A 159 -0.26 -13.44 -14.37
CA LEU A 159 0.77 -14.27 -15.01
C LEU A 159 2.16 -14.10 -14.37
N GLY A 160 2.40 -12.97 -13.69
CA GLY A 160 3.69 -12.66 -13.08
C GLY A 160 3.85 -13.08 -11.62
N VAL A 161 2.82 -13.67 -11.00
CA VAL A 161 2.79 -13.90 -9.54
C VAL A 161 3.94 -14.79 -9.07
N GLU A 162 4.15 -15.94 -9.71
CA GLU A 162 5.23 -16.87 -9.33
C GLU A 162 6.62 -16.21 -9.38
N LYS A 163 6.90 -15.46 -10.44
CA LYS A 163 8.16 -14.72 -10.59
C LYS A 163 8.34 -13.68 -9.47
N ARG A 164 7.26 -12.99 -9.08
CA ARG A 164 7.31 -11.97 -8.01
C ARG A 164 7.50 -12.61 -6.64
N VAL A 165 6.81 -13.71 -6.36
CA VAL A 165 6.98 -14.49 -5.12
C VAL A 165 8.40 -15.03 -5.02
N SER A 166 8.92 -15.65 -6.09
CA SER A 166 10.31 -16.14 -6.14
C SER A 166 11.35 -15.02 -5.94
N HIS A 167 11.10 -13.83 -6.50
CA HIS A 167 11.96 -12.67 -6.25
C HIS A 167 11.93 -12.23 -4.78
N ALA A 168 10.75 -12.11 -4.18
CA ALA A 168 10.61 -11.72 -2.78
C ALA A 168 11.26 -12.74 -1.83
N ALA A 169 11.04 -14.03 -2.08
CA ALA A 169 11.69 -15.12 -1.33
C ALA A 169 13.22 -15.00 -1.34
N ARG A 170 13.83 -14.70 -2.49
CA ARG A 170 15.28 -14.48 -2.58
C ARG A 170 15.77 -13.30 -1.74
N GLN A 171 14.95 -12.26 -1.57
CA GLN A 171 15.28 -11.13 -0.71
C GLN A 171 15.17 -11.49 0.79
N LEU A 172 14.39 -12.52 1.15
CA LEU A 172 14.27 -13.02 2.53
C LEU A 172 15.37 -14.03 2.89
N ALA A 173 16.07 -14.61 1.92
CA ALA A 173 17.13 -15.59 2.15
C ALA A 173 18.24 -15.15 3.13
N PRO A 174 18.73 -13.89 3.10
CA PRO A 174 19.71 -13.40 4.08
C PRO A 174 19.20 -13.37 5.53
N PHE A 175 17.89 -13.47 5.74
CA PHE A 175 17.23 -13.45 7.04
C PHE A 175 16.77 -14.86 7.46
N ASN A 176 17.48 -15.90 7.01
CA ASN A 176 17.12 -17.30 7.23
C ASN A 176 15.69 -17.62 6.78
N ASN A 177 15.19 -16.91 5.76
CA ASN A 177 13.81 -16.95 5.27
C ASN A 177 12.73 -16.58 6.31
N GLY A 178 13.10 -16.05 7.49
CA GLY A 178 12.20 -15.74 8.59
C GLY A 178 11.52 -14.39 8.44
N GLY A 179 10.53 -14.30 7.56
CA GLY A 179 9.77 -13.07 7.29
C GLY A 179 8.56 -13.30 6.38
N ILE A 180 7.84 -12.24 6.02
CA ILE A 180 6.67 -12.34 5.13
C ILE A 180 6.90 -11.69 3.77
N ILE A 181 6.12 -12.16 2.79
CA ILE A 181 6.00 -11.50 1.48
C ILE A 181 4.70 -10.69 1.47
N ALA A 182 4.81 -9.37 1.28
CA ALA A 182 3.66 -8.48 1.16
C ALA A 182 3.32 -8.25 -0.32
N LEU A 183 2.17 -8.74 -0.77
CA LEU A 183 1.67 -8.58 -2.14
C LEU A 183 0.60 -7.49 -2.19
N ASN A 184 0.75 -6.55 -3.11
CA ASN A 184 -0.26 -5.53 -3.38
C ASN A 184 -0.94 -5.75 -4.72
N LEU A 185 -2.27 -5.72 -4.74
CA LEU A 185 -3.10 -6.04 -5.90
C LEU A 185 -3.85 -4.83 -6.47
N ASP A 186 -3.50 -3.60 -6.09
CA ASP A 186 -4.20 -2.38 -6.53
C ASP A 186 -4.33 -2.31 -8.05
N ASP A 187 -3.29 -2.73 -8.79
CA ASP A 187 -3.27 -2.72 -10.25
C ASP A 187 -3.95 -3.95 -10.88
N LEU A 188 -4.44 -4.92 -10.10
CA LEU A 188 -5.32 -5.99 -10.60
C LEU A 188 -6.80 -5.62 -10.54
N VAL A 189 -7.17 -4.62 -9.74
CA VAL A 189 -8.54 -4.09 -9.73
C VAL A 189 -8.80 -3.49 -11.13
N PRO A 190 -9.85 -3.94 -11.86
CA PRO A 190 -10.06 -3.52 -13.23
C PRO A 190 -10.24 -2.00 -13.34
N VAL A 191 -9.53 -1.39 -14.30
CA VAL A 191 -9.64 0.06 -14.57
C VAL A 191 -11.10 0.39 -14.93
N GLY A 192 -11.68 1.35 -14.22
CA GLY A 192 -13.09 1.77 -14.41
C GLY A 192 -14.12 0.92 -13.67
N LYS A 193 -13.74 -0.18 -13.01
CA LYS A 193 -14.61 -0.85 -12.04
C LYS A 193 -14.44 -0.20 -10.68
N VAL A 194 -15.35 0.72 -10.38
CA VAL A 194 -15.53 1.26 -9.04
C VAL A 194 -16.17 0.18 -8.18
N VAL A 195 -15.65 -0.03 -6.97
CA VAL A 195 -16.35 -0.83 -5.96
C VAL A 195 -17.58 -0.03 -5.53
N SER A 196 -18.76 -0.38 -6.03
CA SER A 196 -20.00 0.30 -5.65
C SER A 196 -20.66 -0.47 -4.52
N GLY A 197 -20.96 0.20 -3.40
CA GLY A 197 -21.60 -0.43 -2.24
C GLY A 197 -22.41 0.59 -1.42
N PRO A 198 -23.26 0.16 -0.48
CA PRO A 198 -23.99 1.10 0.36
C PRO A 198 -23.05 1.86 1.31
N ASN A 199 -22.12 1.16 1.94
CA ASN A 199 -21.26 1.69 3.00
C ASN A 199 -19.83 1.10 2.95
N LYS A 200 -18.98 1.57 3.86
CA LYS A 200 -17.57 1.17 3.95
C LYS A 200 -17.37 -0.33 4.21
N ALA A 201 -18.23 -0.95 5.00
CA ALA A 201 -18.13 -2.38 5.33
C ALA A 201 -18.38 -3.26 4.11
N ASP A 202 -19.36 -2.91 3.27
CA ASP A 202 -19.63 -3.61 2.02
C ASP A 202 -18.46 -3.49 1.03
N ALA A 203 -17.88 -2.29 0.87
CA ALA A 203 -16.72 -2.10 0.01
C ALA A 203 -15.51 -2.94 0.48
N ARG A 204 -15.27 -3.01 1.81
CA ARG A 204 -14.25 -3.89 2.39
C ARG A 204 -14.58 -5.36 2.19
N GLY A 205 -15.85 -5.76 2.27
CA GLY A 205 -16.32 -7.11 1.97
C GLY A 205 -15.98 -7.54 0.55
N VAL A 206 -16.19 -6.66 -0.44
CA VAL A 206 -15.81 -6.89 -1.84
C VAL A 206 -14.29 -7.09 -1.98
N LEU A 207 -13.48 -6.24 -1.35
CA LEU A 207 -12.01 -6.39 -1.39
C LEU A 207 -11.51 -7.63 -0.66
N SER A 208 -12.15 -8.02 0.44
CA SER A 208 -11.84 -9.25 1.18
C SER A 208 -12.13 -10.50 0.35
N ALA A 209 -13.25 -10.52 -0.38
CA ALA A 209 -13.58 -11.57 -1.34
C ALA A 209 -12.56 -11.61 -2.49
N PHE A 210 -12.18 -10.47 -3.04
CA PHE A 210 -11.16 -10.36 -4.09
C PHE A 210 -9.78 -10.88 -3.64
N ASN A 211 -9.33 -10.50 -2.43
CA ASN A 211 -8.09 -11.02 -1.84
C ASN A 211 -8.16 -12.55 -1.68
N SER A 212 -9.30 -13.08 -1.23
CA SER A 212 -9.51 -14.52 -1.04
C SER A 212 -9.48 -15.27 -2.37
N GLU A 213 -10.17 -14.76 -3.40
CA GLU A 213 -10.15 -15.33 -4.75
C GLU A 213 -8.73 -15.34 -5.35
N PHE A 214 -7.96 -14.26 -5.15
CA PHE A 214 -6.57 -14.19 -5.58
C PHE A 214 -5.71 -15.27 -4.90
N ILE A 215 -5.87 -15.44 -3.58
CA ILE A 215 -5.17 -16.47 -2.79
C ILE A 215 -5.52 -17.87 -3.32
N GLU A 216 -6.80 -18.18 -3.51
CA GLU A 216 -7.23 -19.48 -4.02
C GLU A 216 -6.70 -19.76 -5.43
N SER A 217 -6.81 -18.78 -6.33
CA SER A 217 -6.35 -18.91 -7.72
C SER A 217 -4.84 -19.13 -7.84
N HIS A 218 -4.05 -18.67 -6.87
CA HIS A 218 -2.60 -18.81 -6.83
C HIS A 218 -2.12 -19.70 -5.68
N ARG A 219 -3.01 -20.51 -5.10
CA ARG A 219 -2.76 -21.28 -3.88
C ARG A 219 -1.48 -22.11 -3.96
N ASN A 220 -1.27 -22.80 -5.07
CA ASN A 220 -0.08 -23.65 -5.27
C ASN A 220 1.23 -22.86 -5.13
N VAL A 221 1.29 -21.65 -5.70
CA VAL A 221 2.48 -20.79 -5.65
C VAL A 221 2.75 -20.33 -4.21
N LEU A 222 1.70 -19.85 -3.53
CA LEU A 222 1.81 -19.36 -2.15
C LEU A 222 2.13 -20.49 -1.17
N GLN A 223 1.49 -21.64 -1.33
CA GLN A 223 1.69 -22.83 -0.53
C GLN A 223 3.10 -23.37 -0.68
N ASN A 224 3.60 -23.53 -1.91
CA ASN A 224 4.96 -24.01 -2.13
C ASN A 224 5.98 -23.06 -1.48
N ALA A 225 5.79 -21.74 -1.57
CA ALA A 225 6.69 -20.79 -0.91
C ALA A 225 6.77 -20.98 0.62
N VAL A 226 5.62 -21.17 1.29
CA VAL A 226 5.60 -21.39 2.74
C VAL A 226 6.13 -22.77 3.12
N MET A 227 5.70 -23.83 2.42
CA MET A 227 6.10 -25.21 2.72
C MET A 227 7.57 -25.48 2.43
N ASP A 228 8.14 -24.84 1.40
CA ASP A 228 9.57 -24.88 1.11
C ASP A 228 10.41 -24.03 2.10
N GLY A 229 9.77 -23.40 3.09
CA GLY A 229 10.44 -22.56 4.07
C GLY A 229 11.07 -21.30 3.47
N LYS A 230 10.52 -20.76 2.37
CA LYS A 230 11.01 -19.53 1.71
C LYS A 230 10.45 -18.25 2.33
N CYS A 231 9.36 -18.36 3.07
CA CYS A 231 8.79 -17.30 3.89
C CYS A 231 7.91 -17.89 4.98
N ASP A 232 7.62 -17.10 6.00
CA ASP A 232 6.70 -17.42 7.08
C ASP A 232 5.24 -17.17 6.68
N GLY A 233 4.96 -16.55 5.53
CA GLY A 233 3.60 -16.27 5.10
C GLY A 233 3.49 -15.06 4.20
N PHE A 234 2.25 -14.61 4.01
CA PHE A 234 1.89 -13.53 3.09
C PHE A 234 0.98 -12.50 3.76
N LEU A 235 1.20 -11.23 3.41
CA LEU A 235 0.24 -10.16 3.55
C LEU A 235 -0.28 -9.79 2.16
N ILE A 236 -1.56 -10.01 1.89
CA ILE A 236 -2.20 -9.63 0.64
C ILE A 236 -2.98 -8.35 0.87
N SER A 237 -2.69 -7.29 0.14
CA SER A 237 -3.36 -6.00 0.28
C SER A 237 -3.94 -5.53 -1.05
N THR A 238 -5.15 -4.98 -0.99
CA THR A 238 -5.79 -4.33 -2.13
C THR A 238 -6.39 -3.02 -1.69
N THR A 239 -6.17 -2.00 -2.51
CA THR A 239 -6.83 -0.71 -2.41
C THR A 239 -7.53 -0.39 -3.72
N ALA A 240 -8.79 0.02 -3.65
CA ALA A 240 -9.62 0.36 -4.78
C ALA A 240 -10.44 1.62 -4.51
N PHE A 241 -10.76 2.35 -5.56
CA PHE A 241 -11.77 3.39 -5.48
C PHE A 241 -13.17 2.76 -5.41
N ALA A 242 -14.00 3.33 -4.54
CA ALA A 242 -15.34 2.90 -4.23
C ALA A 242 -16.30 4.10 -4.24
N VAL A 243 -17.55 3.84 -4.57
CA VAL A 243 -18.65 4.81 -4.52
C VAL A 243 -19.68 4.26 -3.56
N LEU A 244 -19.90 5.01 -2.48
CA LEU A 244 -20.76 4.64 -1.37
C LEU A 244 -22.03 5.48 -1.41
N TRP A 245 -23.20 4.87 -1.60
CA TRP A 245 -24.45 5.63 -1.81
C TRP A 245 -25.24 5.93 -0.53
N GLU A 246 -24.87 5.34 0.62
CA GLU A 246 -25.49 5.64 1.93
C GLU A 246 -24.59 6.51 2.84
N GLU A 247 -23.34 6.75 2.43
CA GLU A 247 -22.40 7.61 3.17
C GLU A 247 -22.54 9.06 2.72
N GLU A 248 -22.34 10.00 3.66
CA GLU A 248 -22.33 11.44 3.38
C GLU A 248 -21.26 11.80 2.33
N THR A 249 -20.09 11.16 2.42
CA THR A 249 -19.04 11.25 1.41
C THR A 249 -19.04 9.99 0.55
N SER A 250 -19.55 10.12 -0.67
CA SER A 250 -19.73 8.98 -1.56
C SER A 250 -18.41 8.42 -2.10
N ALA A 251 -17.44 9.28 -2.43
CA ALA A 251 -16.15 8.84 -2.96
C ALA A 251 -15.26 8.25 -1.86
N TYR A 252 -14.85 6.97 -2.01
CA TYR A 252 -14.11 6.24 -0.99
C TYR A 252 -12.93 5.40 -1.56
N LEU A 253 -11.67 5.64 -1.16
CA LEU A 253 -10.52 4.74 -1.36
C LEU A 253 -10.48 3.52 -0.39
N ALA A 254 -11.31 2.50 -0.63
CA ALA A 254 -11.33 1.28 0.17
C ALA A 254 -9.98 0.56 0.17
N SER A 255 -9.51 0.14 1.35
CA SER A 255 -8.30 -0.69 1.51
C SER A 255 -8.58 -1.88 2.42
N GLU A 256 -8.07 -3.04 2.04
CA GLU A 256 -8.27 -4.28 2.79
C GLU A 256 -7.00 -5.15 2.75
N GLY A 257 -6.67 -5.78 3.88
CA GLY A 257 -5.49 -6.62 4.06
C GLY A 257 -5.85 -8.01 4.57
N THR A 258 -5.23 -9.05 4.01
CA THR A 258 -5.41 -10.44 4.42
C THR A 258 -4.05 -11.05 4.78
N LEU A 259 -3.90 -11.50 6.02
CA LEU A 259 -2.76 -12.31 6.44
C LEU A 259 -3.05 -13.79 6.16
N TRP A 260 -2.15 -14.43 5.42
CA TRP A 260 -2.28 -15.82 4.98
C TRP A 260 -1.01 -16.63 5.24
N HIS A 261 -1.19 -17.85 5.73
CA HIS A 261 -0.13 -18.80 6.09
C HIS A 261 -0.71 -20.23 6.17
N LEU A 262 0.17 -21.25 6.21
CA LEU A 262 -0.18 -22.66 6.37
C LEU A 262 0.24 -23.19 7.75
N GLY A 263 -0.72 -23.70 8.52
CA GLY A 263 -0.47 -24.22 9.87
C GLY A 263 0.48 -25.43 9.95
N ASP A 264 0.70 -26.12 8.83
CA ASP A 264 1.56 -27.31 8.74
C ASP A 264 3.02 -26.97 8.34
N SER A 265 3.38 -25.68 8.30
CA SER A 265 4.77 -25.25 8.11
C SER A 265 5.62 -25.49 9.37
N SER A 266 6.92 -25.15 9.33
CA SER A 266 7.79 -25.28 10.51
C SER A 266 7.22 -24.54 11.73
N GLN A 267 7.41 -25.12 12.92
CA GLN A 267 6.91 -24.54 14.17
C GLN A 267 7.42 -23.11 14.38
N GLU A 268 8.69 -22.86 14.09
CA GLU A 268 9.31 -21.54 14.23
C GLU A 268 8.67 -20.50 13.30
N ALA A 269 8.41 -20.87 12.03
CA ALA A 269 7.73 -19.98 11.07
C ALA A 269 6.29 -19.67 11.52
N CYS A 270 5.56 -20.69 11.99
CA CYS A 270 4.23 -20.53 12.56
C CYS A 270 4.23 -19.55 13.75
N GLU A 271 5.19 -19.68 14.66
CA GLU A 271 5.32 -18.84 15.86
C GLU A 271 5.61 -17.39 15.48
N ARG A 272 6.61 -17.13 14.62
CA ARG A 272 6.93 -15.79 14.13
C ARG A 272 5.74 -15.15 13.39
N PHE A 273 5.10 -15.87 12.49
CA PHE A 273 3.93 -15.37 11.75
C PHE A 273 2.77 -15.01 12.68
N ARG A 274 2.48 -15.86 13.68
CA ARG A 274 1.42 -15.60 14.68
C ARG A 274 1.75 -14.40 15.54
N ALA A 275 3.01 -14.26 15.99
CA ALA A 275 3.46 -13.10 16.74
C ALA A 275 3.32 -11.81 15.93
N PHE A 276 3.76 -11.82 14.67
CA PHE A 276 3.54 -10.69 13.75
C PHE A 276 2.07 -10.37 13.57
N ARG A 277 1.21 -11.38 13.36
CA ARG A 277 -0.23 -11.18 13.21
C ARG A 277 -0.86 -10.52 14.43
N ASN A 278 -0.52 -10.99 15.63
CA ASN A 278 -1.08 -10.47 16.87
C ASN A 278 -0.57 -9.04 17.16
N SER A 279 0.67 -8.71 16.75
CA SER A 279 1.21 -7.36 16.90
C SER A 279 0.53 -6.32 16.00
N GLN A 280 -0.20 -6.74 14.96
CA GLN A 280 -1.01 -5.84 14.13
C GLN A 280 -2.30 -5.35 14.82
N GLY A 281 -2.56 -5.72 16.08
CA GLY A 281 -3.79 -5.35 16.81
C GLY A 281 -4.97 -6.28 16.54
N ILE A 282 -4.70 -7.59 16.36
CA ILE A 282 -5.70 -8.66 16.14
C ILE A 282 -5.68 -9.67 17.29
#